data_AF-A0A850LRF4-F1
#
_entry.id   AF-A0A850LRF4-F1
#
_cell.length_a   1.000
_cell.length_b   1.000
_cell.length_c   1.000
_cell.angle_alpha   90.00
_cell.angle_beta   90.00
_cell.angle_gamma   90.00
#
_symmetry.space_group_name_H-M   'P 1'
#
loop_
_entity.id
_entity.type
_entity.pdbx_description
1 polymer ?
#
loop_
_entity_poly.entity_id
_entity_poly.type
_entity_poly.pdbx_seq_one_letter_code
_entity_poly.pdbx_strand_id
1 'polypeptide(L)'
;MQKEELIKEFSSLKGIDREIALKLYNAGIKSISDLKILNPQKLSEKIGYPPKTIELWKNSAIDMIQQKKFEKSEEIIFTLKDFLKCSYEVANTLRNVGIFSIEDLANEDPAQLADDADINLRYIKLWIKKAKKSIKSKKVTKQVKNKKTQT
;
A
#
# COMPACT_ATOMS: atom_id res chain seq x y z
N MET A 1 -7.07 19.73 7.52
CA MET A 1 -5.85 18.94 7.25
C MET A 1 -5.94 18.22 5.90
N GLN A 2 -7.04 17.51 5.61
CA GLN A 2 -7.24 16.72 4.39
C GLN A 2 -7.09 17.48 3.05
N LYS A 3 -7.49 18.75 2.96
CA LYS A 3 -7.40 19.54 1.71
C LYS A 3 -5.96 19.72 1.22
N GLU A 4 -5.03 20.04 2.12
CA GLU A 4 -3.65 20.36 1.74
C GLU A 4 -2.87 19.10 1.33
N GLU A 5 -3.12 17.98 2.00
CA GLU A 5 -2.57 16.67 1.62
C GLU A 5 -3.04 16.26 0.24
N LEU A 6 -4.33 16.45 -0.05
CA LEU A 6 -4.89 16.11 -1.36
C LEU A 6 -4.31 17.00 -2.48
N ILE A 7 -4.14 18.30 -2.22
CA ILE A 7 -3.51 19.21 -3.18
C ILE A 7 -2.08 18.76 -3.48
N LYS A 8 -1.30 18.41 -2.46
CA LYS A 8 0.06 17.87 -2.64
C LYS A 8 0.05 16.57 -3.43
N GLU A 9 -0.90 15.68 -3.14
CA GLU A 9 -1.05 14.42 -3.85
C GLU A 9 -1.38 14.64 -5.34
N PHE A 10 -2.33 15.51 -5.67
CA PHE A 10 -2.62 15.85 -7.07
C PHE A 10 -1.46 16.55 -7.77
N SER A 11 -0.74 17.44 -7.09
CA SER A 11 0.46 18.09 -7.63
C SER A 11 1.61 17.14 -7.95
N SER A 12 1.53 15.89 -7.49
CA SER A 12 2.51 14.85 -7.85
C SER A 12 2.24 14.26 -9.25
N LEU A 13 1.06 14.51 -9.84
CA LEU A 13 0.72 14.07 -11.19
C LEU A 13 1.34 15.02 -12.22
N LYS A 14 1.85 14.45 -13.32
CA LYS A 14 2.51 15.22 -14.37
C LYS A 14 1.53 16.21 -15.00
N GLY A 15 1.90 17.49 -14.99
CA GLY A 15 1.10 18.57 -15.59
C GLY A 15 -0.07 19.05 -14.73
N ILE A 16 -0.07 18.73 -13.43
CA ILE A 16 -1.00 19.28 -12.44
C ILE A 16 -0.19 20.11 -11.44
N ASP A 17 -0.37 21.43 -11.47
CA ASP A 17 0.18 22.31 -10.45
C ASP A 17 -0.81 22.49 -9.27
N ARG A 18 -0.46 23.35 -8.33
CA ARG A 18 -1.29 23.64 -7.16
C ARG A 18 -2.65 24.25 -7.52
N GLU A 19 -2.70 25.10 -8.55
CA GLU A 19 -3.93 25.77 -8.95
C GLU A 19 -4.91 24.77 -9.57
N ILE A 20 -4.40 23.91 -10.46
CA ILE A 20 -5.18 22.83 -11.07
C ILE A 20 -5.65 21.85 -9.99
N ALA A 21 -4.78 21.45 -9.06
CA ALA A 21 -5.14 20.59 -7.93
C ALA A 21 -6.28 21.19 -7.08
N LEU A 22 -6.27 22.51 -6.87
CA LEU A 22 -7.34 23.21 -6.15
C LEU A 22 -8.66 23.18 -6.93
N LYS A 23 -8.62 23.39 -8.26
CA LYS A 23 -9.80 23.27 -9.13
C LYS A 23 -10.39 21.86 -9.10
N LEU A 24 -9.55 20.82 -9.12
CA LEU A 24 -9.99 19.43 -9.00
C LEU A 24 -10.68 19.16 -7.64
N TYR A 25 -10.09 19.63 -6.55
CA TYR A 25 -10.69 19.51 -5.22
C TYR A 25 -12.05 20.20 -5.12
N ASN A 26 -12.16 21.41 -5.66
CA ASN A 26 -13.40 22.19 -5.71
C ASN A 26 -14.43 21.56 -6.66
N ALA A 27 -13.96 20.86 -7.69
CA ALA A 27 -14.80 20.07 -8.58
C ALA A 27 -15.37 18.80 -7.93
N GLY A 28 -14.99 18.49 -6.68
CA GLY A 28 -15.49 17.34 -5.94
C GLY A 28 -14.63 16.09 -6.08
N ILE A 29 -13.46 16.18 -6.73
CA ILE A 29 -12.49 15.09 -6.76
C ILE A 29 -11.75 15.07 -5.42
N LYS A 30 -11.94 14.01 -4.64
CA LYS A 30 -11.42 13.84 -3.28
C LYS A 30 -10.31 12.80 -3.17
N SER A 31 -9.93 12.16 -4.28
CA SER A 31 -8.79 11.23 -4.35
C SER A 31 -8.23 11.10 -5.77
N ILE A 32 -6.99 10.63 -5.92
CA ILE A 32 -6.46 10.20 -7.23
C ILE A 32 -7.31 9.06 -7.82
N SER A 33 -7.91 8.22 -6.98
CA SER A 33 -8.78 7.13 -7.43
C SER A 33 -10.07 7.66 -8.08
N ASP A 34 -10.58 8.81 -7.65
CA ASP A 34 -11.76 9.44 -8.25
C ASP A 34 -11.47 9.86 -9.70
N LEU A 35 -10.22 10.27 -9.99
CA LEU A 35 -9.82 10.63 -11.35
C LEU A 35 -9.90 9.44 -12.32
N LYS A 36 -9.66 8.21 -11.83
CA LYS A 36 -9.70 7.00 -12.66
C LYS A 36 -11.08 6.74 -13.26
N ILE A 37 -12.14 6.98 -12.50
CA ILE A 37 -13.53 6.67 -12.91
C ILE A 37 -14.26 7.87 -13.50
N LEU A 38 -13.60 9.02 -13.56
CA LEU A 38 -14.16 10.27 -14.02
C LEU A 38 -14.42 10.27 -15.54
N ASN A 39 -15.45 11.00 -15.97
CA ASN A 39 -15.73 11.33 -17.38
C ASN A 39 -15.04 12.66 -17.77
N PRO A 40 -14.03 12.65 -18.67
CA PRO A 40 -13.25 13.84 -19.02
C PRO A 40 -14.08 15.03 -19.55
N GLN A 41 -15.16 14.77 -20.29
CA GLN A 41 -16.04 15.80 -20.85
C GLN A 41 -16.77 16.55 -19.72
N LYS A 42 -17.37 15.82 -18.77
CA LYS A 42 -18.09 16.44 -17.64
C LYS A 42 -17.17 17.28 -16.76
N LEU A 43 -15.94 16.82 -16.56
CA LEU A 43 -14.98 17.59 -15.76
C LEU A 43 -14.48 18.81 -16.54
N SER A 44 -14.23 18.67 -17.85
CA SER A 44 -13.84 19.77 -18.74
C SER A 44 -14.77 20.97 -18.61
N GLU A 45 -16.08 20.73 -18.68
CA GLU A 45 -17.11 21.76 -18.53
C GLU A 45 -17.04 22.46 -17.16
N LYS A 46 -16.66 21.73 -16.11
CA LYS A 46 -16.64 22.22 -14.73
C LYS A 46 -15.39 23.03 -14.38
N ILE A 47 -14.22 22.64 -14.89
CA ILE A 47 -12.93 23.25 -14.52
C ILE A 47 -12.27 24.05 -15.64
N GLY A 48 -12.83 24.04 -16.85
CA GLY A 48 -12.38 24.86 -17.97
C GLY A 48 -11.09 24.37 -18.64
N TYR A 49 -10.80 23.07 -18.59
CA TYR A 49 -9.65 22.46 -19.28
C TYR A 49 -10.10 21.52 -20.38
N PRO A 50 -9.41 21.45 -21.53
CA PRO A 50 -9.78 20.57 -22.63
C PRO A 50 -9.92 19.10 -22.17
N PRO A 51 -10.93 18.34 -22.68
CA PRO A 51 -11.13 16.94 -22.28
C PRO A 51 -9.89 16.08 -22.46
N LYS A 52 -9.11 16.35 -23.52
CA LYS A 52 -7.83 15.66 -23.80
C LYS A 52 -6.78 15.87 -22.70
N THR A 53 -6.71 17.07 -22.12
CA THR A 53 -5.80 17.36 -21.00
C THR A 53 -6.22 16.58 -19.75
N ILE A 54 -7.51 16.53 -19.48
CA ILE A 54 -8.06 15.76 -18.35
C ILE A 54 -7.83 14.26 -18.53
N GLU A 55 -7.91 13.76 -19.76
CA GLU A 55 -7.60 12.36 -20.08
C GLU A 55 -6.13 12.03 -19.80
N LEU A 56 -5.20 12.93 -20.10
CA LEU A 56 -3.79 12.76 -19.71
C LEU A 56 -3.61 12.67 -18.20
N TRP A 57 -4.29 13.52 -17.43
CA TRP A 57 -4.26 13.47 -15.96
C TRP A 57 -4.86 12.17 -15.42
N LYS A 58 -5.96 11.70 -16.00
CA LYS A 58 -6.58 10.41 -15.67
C LYS A 58 -5.62 9.25 -15.92
N ASN A 59 -4.92 9.24 -17.06
CA ASN A 59 -3.92 8.21 -17.36
C ASN A 59 -2.73 8.27 -16.38
N SER A 60 -2.21 9.48 -16.09
CA SER A 60 -1.16 9.66 -15.09
C SER A 60 -1.59 9.18 -13.69
N ALA A 61 -2.86 9.39 -13.31
CA ALA A 61 -3.43 8.90 -12.06
C ALA A 61 -3.48 7.37 -12.02
N ILE A 62 -3.88 6.73 -13.13
CA ILE A 62 -3.88 5.27 -13.27
C ILE A 62 -2.47 4.73 -13.10
N ASP A 63 -1.49 5.30 -13.80
CA ASP A 63 -0.09 4.88 -13.75
C ASP A 63 0.47 5.01 -12.32
N MET A 64 0.22 6.15 -11.67
CA MET A 64 0.68 6.38 -10.29
C MET A 64 0.06 5.38 -9.30
N ILE A 65 -1.24 5.07 -9.44
CA ILE A 65 -1.90 4.06 -8.61
C ILE A 65 -1.27 2.68 -8.84
N GLN A 66 -0.97 2.32 -10.08
CA GLN A 66 -0.33 1.06 -10.41
C GLN A 66 1.09 0.98 -9.83
N GLN A 67 1.87 2.06 -9.94
CA GLN A 67 3.21 2.16 -9.34
C GLN A 67 3.16 2.01 -7.82
N LYS A 68 2.29 2.76 -7.13
CA LYS A 68 2.12 2.62 -5.66
C LYS A 68 1.75 1.19 -5.25
N LYS A 69 0.90 0.51 -6.04
CA LYS A 69 0.55 -0.90 -5.79
C LYS A 69 1.75 -1.83 -5.97
N PHE A 70 2.57 -1.59 -6.99
CA PHE A 70 3.78 -2.34 -7.25
C PHE A 70 4.83 -2.11 -6.15
N GLU A 71 5.09 -0.86 -5.77
CA GLU A 71 6.00 -0.50 -4.66
C GLU A 71 5.57 -1.16 -3.35
N LYS A 72 4.27 -1.10 -3.03
CA LYS A 72 3.73 -1.78 -1.84
C LYS A 72 3.89 -3.30 -1.91
N SER A 73 3.76 -3.88 -3.10
CA SER A 73 4.01 -5.30 -3.32
C SER A 73 5.47 -5.66 -3.07
N GLU A 74 6.41 -4.89 -3.63
CA GLU A 74 7.85 -5.10 -3.44
C GLU A 74 8.24 -4.92 -1.97
N GLU A 75 7.73 -3.90 -1.29
CA GLU A 75 8.00 -3.67 0.14
C GLU A 75 7.62 -4.88 1.00
N ILE A 76 6.48 -5.51 0.71
CA ILE A 76 6.04 -6.74 1.39
C ILE A 76 7.04 -7.87 1.15
N ILE A 77 7.44 -8.08 -0.11
CA ILE A 77 8.38 -9.15 -0.48
C ILE A 77 9.73 -8.93 0.21
N PHE A 78 10.28 -7.72 0.16
CA PHE A 78 11.53 -7.38 0.85
C PHE A 78 11.43 -7.57 2.36
N THR A 79 10.34 -7.13 2.97
CA THR A 79 10.10 -7.30 4.41
C THR A 79 10.07 -8.77 4.80
N LEU A 80 9.33 -9.60 4.07
CA LEU A 80 9.25 -11.03 4.33
C LEU A 80 10.60 -11.71 4.10
N LYS A 81 11.26 -11.44 2.97
CA LYS A 81 12.58 -11.96 2.63
C LYS A 81 13.60 -11.67 3.74
N ASP A 82 13.70 -10.41 4.16
CA ASP A 82 14.70 -9.99 5.12
C ASP A 82 14.38 -10.48 6.54
N PHE A 83 13.10 -10.56 6.90
CA PHE A 83 12.66 -11.12 8.17
C PHE A 83 12.90 -12.63 8.24
N LEU A 84 12.59 -13.37 7.18
CA LEU A 84 12.68 -14.84 7.13
C LEU A 84 14.07 -15.35 6.77
N LYS A 85 14.92 -14.51 6.17
CA LYS A 85 16.22 -14.88 5.59
C LYS A 85 16.07 -15.97 4.52
N CYS A 86 15.09 -15.79 3.63
CA CYS A 86 14.83 -16.66 2.48
C CYS A 86 15.19 -15.96 1.16
N SER A 87 14.91 -16.63 0.02
CA SER A 87 15.07 -16.02 -1.31
C SER A 87 13.90 -15.09 -1.64
N TYR A 88 14.06 -14.30 -2.71
CA TYR A 88 13.00 -13.42 -3.18
C TYR A 88 11.78 -14.22 -3.68
N GLU A 89 12.03 -15.34 -4.38
CA GLU A 89 10.99 -16.21 -4.94
C GLU A 89 10.11 -16.78 -3.83
N VAL A 90 10.72 -17.27 -2.75
CA VAL A 90 10.00 -17.79 -1.58
C VAL A 90 9.12 -16.71 -0.93
N ALA A 91 9.66 -15.50 -0.75
CA ALA A 91 8.91 -14.39 -0.19
C ALA A 91 7.75 -13.94 -1.12
N ASN A 92 7.97 -13.97 -2.43
CA ASN A 92 6.95 -13.68 -3.42
C ASN A 92 5.86 -14.75 -3.45
N THR A 93 6.21 -16.04 -3.33
CA THR A 93 5.24 -17.13 -3.20
C THR A 93 4.36 -16.94 -1.97
N LEU A 94 4.94 -16.62 -0.81
CA LEU A 94 4.18 -16.32 0.41
C LEU A 94 3.20 -15.15 0.19
N ARG A 95 3.65 -14.08 -0.48
CA ARG A 95 2.78 -12.95 -0.81
C ARG A 95 1.64 -13.36 -1.77
N ASN A 96 1.91 -14.21 -2.75
CA ASN A 96 0.90 -14.67 -3.71
C ASN A 96 -0.18 -15.55 -3.06
N VAL A 97 0.14 -16.25 -1.97
CA VAL A 97 -0.84 -17.01 -1.16
C VAL A 97 -1.50 -16.17 -0.05
N GLY A 98 -1.34 -14.85 -0.09
CA GLY A 98 -2.07 -13.92 0.77
C GLY A 98 -1.32 -13.44 2.02
N ILE A 99 -0.03 -13.75 2.16
CA ILE A 99 0.77 -13.26 3.29
C ILE A 99 1.30 -11.86 2.99
N PHE A 100 0.65 -10.83 3.54
CA PHE A 100 1.01 -9.43 3.28
C PHE A 100 1.81 -8.78 4.42
N SER A 101 2.01 -9.49 5.53
CA SER A 101 2.75 -8.98 6.69
C SER A 101 3.29 -10.11 7.57
N ILE A 102 4.14 -9.75 8.53
CA ILE A 102 4.65 -10.68 9.56
C ILE A 102 3.49 -11.10 10.48
N GLU A 103 2.53 -10.20 10.70
CA GLU A 103 1.32 -10.44 11.46
C GLU A 103 0.41 -11.47 10.80
N ASP A 104 0.19 -11.39 9.49
CA ASP A 104 -0.57 -12.39 8.74
C ASP A 104 0.09 -13.76 8.89
N LEU A 105 1.39 -13.83 8.60
CA LEU A 105 2.18 -15.05 8.74
C LEU A 105 2.08 -15.66 10.15
N ALA A 106 2.06 -14.83 11.20
CA ALA A 106 1.94 -15.32 12.56
C ALA A 106 0.57 -15.92 12.91
N ASN A 107 -0.48 -15.59 12.16
CA ASN A 107 -1.84 -16.07 12.42
C ASN A 107 -2.25 -17.25 11.53
N GLU A 108 -1.44 -17.59 10.52
CA GLU A 108 -1.73 -18.70 9.62
C GLU A 108 -1.63 -20.09 10.25
N ASP A 109 -2.35 -21.03 9.64
CA ASP A 109 -2.17 -22.46 9.88
C ASP A 109 -0.94 -22.99 9.12
N PRO A 110 0.02 -23.64 9.80
CA PRO A 110 1.23 -24.09 9.14
C PRO A 110 1.03 -25.15 8.05
N ALA A 111 0.03 -26.03 8.19
CA ALA A 111 -0.20 -27.12 7.25
C ALA A 111 -0.88 -26.60 5.97
N GLN A 112 -1.93 -25.79 6.14
CA GLN A 112 -2.61 -25.09 5.06
C GLN A 112 -1.61 -24.24 4.24
N LEU A 113 -0.84 -23.38 4.92
CA LEU A 113 0.10 -22.49 4.23
C LEU A 113 1.25 -23.24 3.53
N ALA A 114 1.68 -24.38 4.07
CA ALA A 114 2.71 -25.20 3.43
C ALA A 114 2.20 -25.83 2.13
N ASP A 115 0.94 -26.26 2.11
CA ASP A 115 0.27 -26.83 0.93
C ASP A 115 0.04 -25.75 -0.13
N ASP A 116 -0.60 -24.63 0.26
CA ASP A 116 -0.93 -23.52 -0.65
C ASP A 116 0.31 -22.91 -1.31
N ALA A 117 1.42 -22.81 -0.56
CA ALA A 117 2.66 -22.20 -1.04
C ALA A 117 3.62 -23.20 -1.71
N ASP A 118 3.33 -24.50 -1.67
CA ASP A 118 4.28 -25.57 -2.04
C ASP A 118 5.66 -25.39 -1.36
N ILE A 119 5.65 -25.12 -0.04
CA ILE A 119 6.84 -24.92 0.78
C ILE A 119 6.90 -25.98 1.86
N ASN A 120 8.08 -26.53 2.11
CA ASN A 120 8.27 -27.53 3.15
C ASN A 120 7.73 -27.04 4.53
N LEU A 121 6.80 -27.82 5.09
CA LEU A 121 6.11 -27.57 6.36
C LEU A 121 7.05 -27.22 7.52
N ARG A 122 8.27 -27.78 7.54
CA ARG A 122 9.27 -27.48 8.57
C ARG A 122 9.69 -26.02 8.55
N TYR A 123 9.89 -25.44 7.36
CA TYR A 123 10.25 -24.03 7.23
C TYR A 123 9.08 -23.13 7.63
N ILE A 124 7.86 -23.44 7.16
CA ILE A 124 6.65 -22.70 7.53
C ILE A 124 6.47 -22.67 9.06
N LYS A 125 6.54 -23.83 9.73
CA LYS A 125 6.45 -23.90 11.21
C LYS A 125 7.51 -23.03 11.90
N LEU A 126 8.75 -23.04 11.40
CA LEU A 126 9.83 -22.23 11.94
C LEU A 126 9.56 -20.73 11.76
N TRP A 127 9.12 -20.31 10.58
CA TRP A 127 8.81 -18.93 10.25
C TRP A 127 7.62 -18.39 11.03
N ILE A 128 6.53 -19.15 11.15
CA ILE A 128 5.36 -18.79 11.98
C ILE A 128 5.77 -18.64 13.44
N LYS A 129 6.58 -19.57 13.98
CA LYS A 129 7.11 -19.47 15.35
C LYS A 129 7.94 -18.19 15.53
N LYS A 130 8.78 -17.86 14.55
CA LYS A 130 9.60 -16.63 14.55
C LYS A 130 8.74 -15.37 14.51
N ALA A 131 7.70 -15.33 13.66
CA ALA A 131 6.75 -14.24 13.54
C ALA A 131 5.95 -14.02 14.84
N LYS A 132 5.41 -15.10 15.44
CA LYS A 132 4.74 -15.04 16.75
C LYS A 132 5.64 -14.46 17.84
N LYS A 133 6.93 -14.82 17.85
CA LYS A 133 7.91 -14.29 18.82
C LYS A 133 8.16 -12.79 18.62
N SER A 134 8.33 -12.32 17.37
CA SER A 134 8.62 -10.90 17.09
C SER A 134 7.44 -9.99 17.47
N ILE A 135 6.21 -10.43 17.23
CA ILE A 135 4.99 -9.68 17.60
C ILE A 135 4.83 -9.58 19.12
N LYS A 136 5.08 -10.67 19.85
CA LYS A 136 5.05 -10.66 21.32
C LYS A 136 6.05 -9.66 21.90
N SER A 137 7.29 -9.66 21.40
CA SER A 137 8.31 -8.71 21.84
C SER A 137 7.90 -7.26 21.61
N LYS A 138 7.35 -6.92 20.43
CA LYS A 138 6.88 -5.55 20.13
C LYS A 138 5.77 -5.07 21.07
N LYS A 139 4.83 -5.95 21.47
CA LYS A 139 3.74 -5.60 22.40
C LYS A 139 4.27 -5.27 23.80
N VAL A 140 5.25 -6.03 24.29
CA VAL A 140 5.89 -5.79 25.59
C VAL A 140 6.63 -4.45 25.61
N THR A 141 7.37 -4.10 24.55
CA THR A 141 8.13 -2.84 24.51
C THR A 141 7.23 -1.59 24.47
N LYS A 142 6.07 -1.65 23.80
CA LYS A 142 5.10 -0.54 23.76
C LYS A 142 4.45 -0.28 25.13
N GLN A 143 4.14 -1.33 25.90
CA GLN A 143 3.57 -1.19 27.24
C GLN A 143 4.56 -0.60 28.26
N VAL A 144 5.85 -0.94 28.15
CA VAL A 144 6.90 -0.37 29.03
C VAL A 144 7.13 1.11 28.76
N LYS A 145 7.04 1.56 27.50
CA LYS A 145 7.18 3.00 27.16
C LYS A 145 6.01 3.84 27.66
N ASN A 146 4.77 3.35 27.55
CA ASN A 146 3.59 4.08 28.01
C ASN A 146 3.49 4.20 29.53
N LYS A 147 4.10 3.29 30.30
CA LYS A 147 4.17 3.39 31.77
C LYS A 147 5.22 4.37 32.29
N LYS A 148 6.21 4.77 31.48
CA LYS A 148 7.27 5.71 31.87
C LYS A 148 6.94 7.19 31.62
N THR A 149 5.81 7.48 30.96
CA THR A 149 5.35 8.85 30.67
C THR A 149 4.17 9.28 31.56
N GLN A 150 3.83 8.51 32.59
CA GLN A 150 2.73 8.79 33.55
C GLN A 150 3.21 8.98 35.00
N THR A 151 4.50 9.24 35.20
CA THR A 151 5.13 9.61 36.49
C THR A 151 5.95 10.85 36.27
#